data_AF-A0A426YNE1-F1
#
_entry.id   AF-A0A426YNE1-F1
#
_cell.length_a   1.000
_cell.length_b   1.000
_cell.length_c   1.000
_cell.angle_alpha   90.00
_cell.angle_beta   90.00
_cell.angle_gamma   90.00
#
_symmetry.space_group_name_H-M   'P 1'
#
loop_
_entity.id
_entity.type
_entity.pdbx_description
1 polymer ?
#
loop_
_entity_poly.entity_id
_entity_poly.type
_entity_poly.pdbx_seq_one_letter_code
_entity_poly.pdbx_strand_id
1 'polypeptide(L)'
;MQVFLAVALILGDGLYNILKVPHRTIYSFVSASRKGPTSSLPISDGGRAVTSPAASFDDKRRTEVFVKDQIPKWVAYVGYNAIAIVSIVTIPHLFPPLKWYQILVAYVVAPLLAFCNAYGCGLTDWNLASAYGKLAIFVFGAWAGAHHGGVLAGLAACGVMMSIVATASDLMQDFKTGYLTLASPRSMFVSQVIGTAMGCVIGPCVFWLFYKAFDDIGIPGSQYPAPYALIYRNIAILGVDGFSSLPKHCLTLCYIFFVLAIVINLARDTCPKKVARFIPIPMAMAIPFYIGTSFAIDMCLGSAILYVWARINKAKADAFGPAVASGLICGDGIWSLPQGVLALAQVKPPICMKFLSRKMNDKVDAYIETLS
;
A
#
# COMPACT_ATOMS: atom_id res chain seq x y z
N MET A 1 0.59 -16.31 17.71
CA MET A 1 1.16 -17.22 16.69
C MET A 1 0.74 -16.84 15.28
N GLN A 2 -0.56 -16.72 14.96
CA GLN A 2 -1.06 -16.32 13.63
C GLN A 2 -0.43 -15.01 13.10
N VAL A 3 -0.34 -13.98 13.95
CA VAL A 3 0.30 -12.70 13.61
C VAL A 3 1.77 -12.87 13.23
N PHE A 4 2.52 -13.75 13.90
CA PHE A 4 3.94 -13.98 13.60
C PHE A 4 4.16 -14.73 12.27
N LEU A 5 3.26 -15.66 11.92
CA LEU A 5 3.29 -16.32 10.61
C LEU A 5 2.98 -15.35 9.48
N ALA A 6 1.98 -14.48 9.67
CA ALA A 6 1.67 -13.41 8.72
C ALA A 6 2.86 -12.46 8.57
N VAL A 7 3.49 -12.05 9.67
CA VAL A 7 4.73 -11.25 9.65
C VAL A 7 5.83 -11.96 8.86
N ALA A 8 6.08 -13.24 9.11
CA ALA A 8 7.12 -13.99 8.40
C ALA A 8 6.88 -14.07 6.88
N LEU A 9 5.64 -14.35 6.45
CA LEU A 9 5.26 -14.32 5.03
C LEU A 9 5.49 -12.95 4.41
N ILE A 10 5.03 -11.90 5.09
CA ILE A 10 5.16 -10.51 4.66
C ILE A 10 6.62 -10.08 4.55
N LEU A 11 7.47 -10.51 5.49
CA LEU A 11 8.90 -10.22 5.47
C LEU A 11 9.63 -10.99 4.37
N GLY A 12 9.28 -12.25 4.14
CA GLY A 12 9.87 -13.07 3.07
C GLY A 12 9.51 -12.53 1.69
N ASP A 13 8.26 -12.15 1.47
CA ASP A 13 7.82 -11.46 0.26
C ASP A 13 8.53 -10.10 0.09
N GLY A 14 8.57 -9.30 1.16
CA GLY A 14 9.25 -8.02 1.17
C GLY A 14 10.72 -8.15 0.77
N LEU A 15 11.45 -9.09 1.38
CA LEU A 15 12.87 -9.32 1.07
C LEU A 15 13.06 -9.76 -0.38
N TYR A 16 12.27 -10.74 -0.85
CA TYR A 16 12.37 -11.21 -2.23
C TYR A 16 12.21 -10.06 -3.23
N ASN A 17 11.20 -9.22 -3.01
CA ASN A 17 10.94 -8.12 -3.93
C ASN A 17 11.94 -6.96 -3.80
N ILE A 18 12.46 -6.68 -2.60
CA ILE A 18 13.56 -5.72 -2.38
C ILE A 18 14.83 -6.15 -3.12
N LEU A 19 15.07 -7.44 -3.31
CA LEU A 19 16.20 -7.92 -4.12
C LEU A 19 15.88 -7.92 -5.61
N LYS A 20 14.69 -8.41 -5.98
CA LYS A 20 14.24 -8.54 -7.37
C LYS A 20 14.10 -7.20 -8.09
N VAL A 21 13.45 -6.22 -7.47
CA VAL A 21 13.09 -4.96 -8.14
C VAL A 21 14.34 -4.16 -8.51
N PRO A 22 15.30 -3.90 -7.60
CA PRO A 22 16.57 -3.27 -7.95
C PRO A 22 17.37 -4.11 -8.96
N HIS A 23 17.44 -5.44 -8.81
CA HIS A 23 18.14 -6.27 -9.79
C HIS A 23 17.56 -6.13 -11.21
N ARG A 24 16.23 -6.23 -11.36
CA ARG A 24 15.56 -6.02 -12.66
C ARG A 24 15.75 -4.60 -13.18
N THR A 25 15.72 -3.60 -12.30
CA THR A 25 15.94 -2.18 -12.64
C THR A 25 17.37 -1.93 -13.11
N ILE A 26 18.37 -2.46 -12.43
CA ILE A 26 19.79 -2.34 -12.82
C ILE A 26 20.01 -3.07 -14.14
N TYR A 27 19.49 -4.30 -14.27
CA TYR A 27 19.60 -5.07 -15.51
C TYR A 27 18.95 -4.34 -16.70
N SER A 28 17.73 -3.81 -16.53
CA SER A 28 17.05 -3.06 -17.57
C SER A 28 17.79 -1.77 -17.92
N PHE A 29 18.30 -1.05 -16.92
CA PHE A 29 19.09 0.17 -17.13
C PHE A 29 20.41 -0.11 -17.86
N VAL A 30 21.14 -1.16 -17.48
CA VAL A 30 22.39 -1.58 -18.13
C VAL A 30 22.12 -2.07 -19.55
N SER A 31 21.06 -2.86 -19.76
CA SER A 31 20.70 -3.34 -21.10
C SER A 31 20.24 -2.20 -22.02
N ALA A 32 19.53 -1.20 -21.50
CA ALA A 32 19.18 0.01 -22.25
C ALA A 32 20.42 0.86 -22.59
N SER A 33 21.32 1.05 -21.60
CA SER A 33 22.56 1.80 -21.80
C SER A 33 23.51 1.13 -22.80
N ARG A 34 23.51 -0.21 -22.88
CA ARG A 34 24.29 -0.99 -23.85
C ARG A 34 23.69 -1.00 -25.26
N LYS A 35 22.40 -0.70 -25.44
CA LYS A 35 21.71 -0.74 -26.74
C LYS A 35 21.67 0.61 -27.48
N GLY A 36 22.21 1.67 -26.91
CA GLY A 36 22.28 3.00 -27.55
C GLY A 36 20.93 3.75 -27.59
N PRO A 37 20.92 5.03 -28.00
CA PRO A 37 19.82 5.97 -27.75
C PRO A 37 18.51 5.72 -28.53
N THR A 38 18.47 4.70 -29.40
CA THR A 38 17.36 4.48 -30.35
C THR A 38 16.35 3.43 -29.91
N SER A 39 16.55 2.72 -28.79
CA SER A 39 15.57 1.75 -28.30
C SER A 39 14.66 2.35 -27.23
N SER A 40 13.37 2.49 -27.58
CA SER A 40 12.29 2.70 -26.62
C SER A 40 12.33 1.65 -25.50
N LEU A 41 11.96 2.08 -24.29
CA LEU A 41 11.86 1.24 -23.10
C LEU A 41 11.06 -0.04 -23.41
N PRO A 42 11.44 -1.21 -22.85
CA PRO A 42 10.74 -2.45 -23.14
C PRO A 42 9.33 -2.41 -22.53
N ILE A 43 8.36 -2.07 -23.37
CA ILE A 43 6.94 -2.29 -23.10
C ILE A 43 6.75 -3.81 -23.16
N SER A 44 6.27 -4.41 -22.06
CA SER A 44 5.91 -5.82 -22.03
C SER A 44 4.64 -6.07 -22.86
N ASP A 45 4.76 -6.05 -24.18
CA ASP A 45 3.68 -6.48 -25.06
C ASP A 45 3.72 -7.99 -25.25
N GLY A 46 2.64 -8.64 -24.82
CA GLY A 46 2.38 -10.04 -25.11
C GLY A 46 2.20 -10.24 -26.61
N GLY A 47 3.26 -10.72 -27.26
CA GLY A 47 3.16 -11.53 -28.47
C GLY A 47 2.52 -10.84 -29.68
N ARG A 48 3.25 -9.91 -30.30
CA ARG A 48 3.32 -9.75 -31.77
C ARG A 48 4.54 -8.88 -32.06
N ALA A 49 5.46 -9.41 -32.86
CA ALA A 49 6.55 -8.63 -33.42
C ALA A 49 5.95 -7.56 -34.34
N VAL A 50 5.78 -6.35 -33.81
CA VAL A 50 5.54 -5.17 -34.62
C VAL A 50 6.90 -4.51 -34.77
N THR A 51 7.47 -4.66 -35.97
CA THR A 51 8.49 -3.76 -36.53
C THR A 51 8.31 -2.35 -35.98
N SER A 52 9.32 -1.81 -35.28
CA SER A 52 9.30 -0.46 -34.70
C SER A 52 8.58 0.52 -35.62
N PRO A 53 7.33 0.93 -35.31
CA PRO A 53 6.72 2.00 -36.06
C PRO A 53 7.40 3.28 -35.61
N ALA A 54 7.75 4.15 -36.56
CA ALA A 54 8.06 5.54 -36.24
C ALA A 54 7.04 6.03 -35.21
N ALA A 55 7.50 6.60 -34.09
CA ALA A 55 6.64 6.99 -32.97
C ALA A 55 5.34 7.62 -33.51
N SER A 56 4.19 7.02 -33.17
CA SER A 56 2.88 7.44 -33.65
C SER A 56 2.74 8.95 -33.48
N PHE A 57 2.05 9.62 -34.40
CA PHE A 57 1.79 11.06 -34.28
C PHE A 57 1.24 11.42 -32.89
N ASP A 58 0.39 10.54 -32.33
CA ASP A 58 -0.15 10.68 -30.99
C ASP A 58 0.92 10.60 -29.90
N ASP A 59 1.89 9.69 -30.02
CA ASP A 59 2.98 9.57 -29.04
C ASP A 59 3.94 10.77 -29.11
N LYS A 60 4.19 11.29 -30.31
CA LYS A 60 4.96 12.54 -30.47
C LYS A 60 4.25 13.71 -29.80
N ARG A 61 2.94 13.85 -30.05
CA ARG A 61 2.11 14.91 -29.45
C ARG A 61 2.04 14.80 -27.92
N ARG A 62 1.86 13.59 -27.38
CA ARG A 62 1.89 13.33 -25.92
C ARG A 62 3.23 13.70 -25.32
N THR A 63 4.33 13.32 -25.98
CA THR A 63 5.69 13.64 -25.54
C THR A 63 5.95 15.14 -25.54
N GLU A 64 5.54 15.85 -26.59
CA GLU A 64 5.69 17.30 -26.70
C GLU A 64 4.98 18.03 -25.55
N VAL A 65 3.71 17.69 -25.30
CA VAL A 65 2.92 18.28 -24.21
C VAL A 65 3.55 17.98 -22.85
N PHE A 66 3.95 16.73 -22.62
CA PHE A 66 4.53 16.30 -21.34
C PHE A 66 5.87 17.00 -21.05
N VAL A 67 6.74 17.11 -22.04
CA VAL A 67 8.07 17.73 -21.88
C VAL A 67 7.96 19.26 -21.76
N LYS A 68 7.04 19.89 -22.50
CA LYS A 68 6.83 21.35 -22.44
C LYS A 68 6.50 21.84 -21.03
N ASP A 69 5.67 21.09 -20.32
CA ASP A 69 5.22 21.41 -18.96
C ASP A 69 6.00 20.65 -17.88
N GLN A 70 7.23 20.20 -18.16
CA GLN A 70 8.04 19.54 -17.16
C GLN A 70 8.35 20.48 -15.97
N ILE A 71 8.41 19.89 -14.77
CA ILE A 71 8.81 20.59 -13.55
C ILE A 71 10.31 20.92 -13.65
N PRO A 72 10.72 22.19 -13.45
CA PRO A 72 12.12 22.55 -13.48
C PRO A 72 12.92 21.77 -12.43
N LYS A 73 14.04 21.17 -12.84
CA LYS A 73 14.86 20.32 -11.96
C LYS A 73 15.33 21.06 -10.69
N TRP A 74 15.66 22.35 -10.81
CA TRP A 74 16.06 23.17 -9.66
C TRP A 74 14.94 23.26 -8.60
N VAL A 75 13.67 23.41 -9.01
CA VAL A 75 12.53 23.41 -8.10
C VAL A 75 12.42 22.08 -7.36
N ALA A 76 12.64 20.95 -8.06
CA ALA A 76 12.63 19.64 -7.44
C ALA A 76 13.78 19.46 -6.44
N TYR A 77 15.01 19.83 -6.80
CA TYR A 77 16.17 19.70 -5.90
C TYR A 77 16.07 20.62 -4.70
N VAL A 78 15.74 21.90 -4.90
CA VAL A 78 15.62 22.86 -3.79
C VAL A 78 14.43 22.52 -2.91
N GLY A 79 13.27 22.20 -3.50
CA GLY A 79 12.08 21.78 -2.75
C GLY A 79 12.33 20.53 -1.91
N TYR A 80 12.99 19.53 -2.48
CA TYR A 80 13.37 18.31 -1.76
C TYR A 80 14.27 18.61 -0.56
N ASN A 81 15.36 19.36 -0.77
CA ASN A 81 16.29 19.69 0.31
C ASN A 81 15.62 20.56 1.39
N ALA A 82 14.81 21.54 1.01
CA ALA A 82 14.10 22.39 1.97
C ALA A 82 13.13 21.59 2.85
N ILE A 83 12.30 20.72 2.25
CA ILE A 83 11.35 19.89 3.00
C ILE A 83 12.08 18.82 3.83
N ALA A 84 13.17 18.25 3.32
CA ALA A 84 14.01 17.31 4.06
C ALA A 84 14.61 17.97 5.32
N ILE A 85 15.11 19.21 5.22
CA ILE A 85 15.62 19.95 6.39
C ILE A 85 14.53 20.15 7.44
N VAL A 86 13.32 20.58 7.02
CA VAL A 86 12.19 20.75 7.93
C VAL A 86 11.86 19.42 8.63
N SER A 87 11.85 18.31 7.90
CA SER A 87 11.60 16.98 8.45
C SER A 87 12.70 16.52 9.44
N ILE A 88 13.97 16.75 9.10
CA ILE A 88 15.12 16.41 9.96
C ILE A 88 15.07 17.16 11.29
N VAL A 89 14.55 18.40 11.30
CA VAL A 89 14.38 19.19 12.53
C VAL A 89 13.13 18.77 13.30
N THR A 90 12.00 18.59 12.63
CA THR A 90 10.69 18.38 13.29
C THR A 90 10.49 16.97 13.82
N ILE A 91 10.92 15.94 13.09
CA ILE A 91 10.66 14.54 13.46
C ILE A 91 11.32 14.15 14.80
N PRO A 92 12.56 14.55 15.14
CA PRO A 92 13.14 14.25 16.44
C PRO A 92 12.39 14.88 17.62
N HIS A 93 11.69 16.00 17.41
CA HIS A 93 10.84 16.60 18.45
C HIS A 93 9.57 15.78 18.69
N LEU A 94 9.02 15.17 17.64
CA LEU A 94 7.82 14.33 17.73
C LEU A 94 8.16 12.90 18.20
N PHE A 95 9.29 12.35 17.77
CA PHE A 95 9.76 11.01 18.09
C PHE A 95 11.21 11.07 18.61
N PRO A 96 11.42 11.42 19.89
CA PRO A 96 12.75 11.59 20.47
C PRO A 96 13.74 10.42 20.27
N PRO A 97 13.29 9.15 20.22
CA PRO A 97 14.16 8.01 19.88
C PRO A 97 14.81 8.07 18.49
N LEU A 98 14.19 8.76 17.52
CA LEU A 98 14.67 8.88 16.15
C LEU A 98 15.51 10.15 15.98
N LYS A 99 16.84 10.00 15.98
CA LYS A 99 17.76 11.15 15.97
C LYS A 99 17.89 11.77 14.57
N TRP A 100 18.22 13.07 14.53
CA TRP A 100 18.35 13.85 13.30
C TRP A 100 19.27 13.20 12.24
N TYR A 101 20.38 12.60 12.67
CA TYR A 101 21.33 11.95 11.75
C TYR A 101 20.76 10.67 11.11
N GLN A 102 19.87 9.96 11.81
CA GLN A 102 19.19 8.78 11.25
C GLN A 102 18.21 9.20 10.16
N ILE A 103 17.50 10.31 10.37
CA ILE A 103 16.58 10.89 9.39
C ILE A 103 17.36 11.41 8.19
N LEU A 104 18.49 12.08 8.40
CA LEU A 104 19.37 12.53 7.31
C LEU A 104 19.79 11.35 6.42
N VAL A 105 20.25 10.24 7.01
CA VAL A 105 20.61 9.02 6.27
C VAL A 105 19.38 8.46 5.53
N ALA A 106 18.20 8.45 6.15
CA ALA A 106 16.97 8.03 5.50
C ALA A 106 16.67 8.86 4.25
N TYR A 107 16.78 10.19 4.31
CA TYR A 107 16.59 11.08 3.16
C TYR A 107 17.67 10.89 2.09
N VAL A 108 18.92 10.60 2.44
CA VAL A 108 19.95 10.31 1.42
C VAL A 108 19.63 9.02 0.65
N VAL A 109 19.13 7.98 1.33
CA VAL A 109 18.87 6.67 0.73
C VAL A 109 17.49 6.61 0.03
N ALA A 110 16.50 7.36 0.53
CA ALA A 110 15.11 7.26 0.07
C ALA A 110 14.91 7.52 -1.43
N PRO A 111 15.55 8.51 -2.10
CA PRO A 111 15.40 8.72 -3.54
C PRO A 111 15.82 7.52 -4.38
N LEU A 112 16.86 6.79 -3.97
CA LEU A 112 17.29 5.57 -4.66
C LEU A 112 16.21 4.49 -4.57
N LEU A 113 15.67 4.27 -3.36
CA LEU A 113 14.60 3.29 -3.13
C LEU A 113 13.29 3.69 -3.81
N ALA A 114 12.96 4.98 -3.78
CA ALA A 114 11.80 5.55 -4.44
C ALA A 114 11.88 5.38 -5.97
N PHE A 115 13.05 5.62 -6.57
CA PHE A 115 13.28 5.35 -7.99
C PHE A 115 13.09 3.87 -8.32
N CYS A 116 13.73 2.96 -7.57
CA CYS A 116 13.57 1.52 -7.76
C CYS A 116 12.11 1.08 -7.62
N ASN A 117 11.38 1.61 -6.62
CA ASN A 117 9.98 1.30 -6.41
C ASN A 117 9.09 1.82 -7.54
N ALA A 118 9.24 3.09 -7.94
CA ALA A 118 8.45 3.68 -9.01
C ALA A 118 8.69 2.96 -10.34
N TYR A 119 9.95 2.63 -10.67
CA TYR A 119 10.28 1.87 -11.87
C TYR A 119 9.73 0.43 -11.79
N GLY A 120 9.91 -0.23 -10.65
CA GLY A 120 9.37 -1.57 -10.40
C GLY A 120 7.85 -1.59 -10.55
N CYS A 121 7.16 -0.64 -9.94
CA CYS A 121 5.73 -0.44 -10.05
C CYS A 121 5.31 -0.19 -11.50
N GLY A 122 6.06 0.61 -12.27
CA GLY A 122 5.80 0.81 -13.70
C GLY A 122 5.86 -0.49 -14.52
N LEU A 123 6.66 -1.48 -14.11
CA LEU A 123 6.78 -2.78 -14.78
C LEU A 123 5.81 -3.85 -14.26
N THR A 124 5.48 -3.82 -12.97
CA THR A 124 4.70 -4.89 -12.30
C THR A 124 3.31 -4.46 -11.86
N ASP A 125 2.98 -3.19 -12.03
CA ASP A 125 1.75 -2.55 -11.56
C ASP A 125 1.51 -2.74 -10.05
N TRP A 126 2.62 -2.78 -9.29
CA TRP A 126 2.59 -3.07 -7.86
C TRP A 126 3.50 -2.13 -7.10
N ASN A 127 2.95 -1.41 -6.12
CA ASN A 127 3.69 -0.49 -5.25
C ASN A 127 4.20 -1.24 -4.01
N LEU A 128 5.52 -1.23 -3.78
CA LEU A 128 6.18 -1.95 -2.68
C LEU A 128 6.54 -1.07 -1.48
N ALA A 129 5.94 0.10 -1.33
CA ALA A 129 6.24 1.02 -0.23
C ALA A 129 6.20 0.34 1.16
N SER A 130 5.26 -0.57 1.40
CA SER A 130 5.18 -1.34 2.65
C SER A 130 6.38 -2.25 2.91
N ALA A 131 7.03 -2.79 1.86
CA ALA A 131 8.24 -3.60 2.01
C ALA A 131 9.44 -2.71 2.39
N TYR A 132 9.62 -1.58 1.70
CA TYR A 132 10.68 -0.62 2.02
C TYR A 132 10.49 0.01 3.41
N GLY A 133 9.25 0.28 3.82
CA GLY A 133 8.94 0.72 5.19
C GLY A 133 9.37 -0.30 6.24
N LYS A 134 9.06 -1.59 6.04
CA LYS A 134 9.51 -2.65 6.96
C LYS A 134 11.03 -2.78 7.01
N LEU A 135 11.73 -2.60 5.89
CA LEU A 135 13.20 -2.55 5.90
C LEU A 135 13.71 -1.40 6.78
N ALA A 136 13.07 -0.22 6.70
CA ALA A 136 13.42 0.89 7.58
C ALA A 136 13.20 0.56 9.07
N ILE A 137 12.19 -0.23 9.42
CA ILE A 137 12.01 -0.73 10.79
C ILE A 137 13.25 -1.51 11.27
N PHE A 138 13.73 -2.46 10.47
CA PHE A 138 14.90 -3.27 10.86
C PHE A 138 16.17 -2.44 10.94
N VAL A 139 16.42 -1.58 9.95
CA VAL A 139 17.66 -0.79 9.90
C VAL A 139 17.69 0.25 11.02
N PHE A 140 16.66 1.09 11.12
CA PHE A 140 16.65 2.20 12.08
C PHE A 140 16.25 1.77 13.49
N GLY A 141 15.39 0.75 13.62
CA GLY A 141 15.05 0.17 14.91
C GLY A 141 16.25 -0.50 15.57
N ALA A 142 16.96 -1.36 14.83
CA ALA A 142 18.20 -1.98 15.34
C ALA A 142 19.28 -0.93 15.62
N TRP A 143 19.40 0.11 14.80
CA TRP A 143 20.37 1.18 15.01
C TRP A 143 20.09 2.01 16.27
N ALA A 144 18.84 2.34 16.54
CA ALA A 144 18.48 3.02 17.79
C ALA A 144 18.66 2.10 19.02
N GLY A 145 18.38 0.81 18.86
CA GLY A 145 18.55 -0.21 19.90
C GLY A 145 17.43 -0.20 20.96
N ALA A 146 17.27 -1.33 21.65
CA ALA A 146 16.16 -1.54 22.61
C ALA A 146 16.14 -0.50 23.74
N HIS A 147 17.31 -0.18 24.29
CA HIS A 147 17.45 0.75 25.42
C HIS A 147 17.11 2.20 25.08
N HIS A 148 17.11 2.60 23.80
CA HIS A 148 16.81 3.98 23.40
C HIS A 148 15.48 4.11 22.67
N GLY A 149 14.54 3.17 22.87
CA GLY A 149 13.23 3.23 22.24
C GLY A 149 13.25 2.86 20.75
N GLY A 150 14.11 1.91 20.35
CA GLY A 150 14.27 1.50 18.96
C GLY A 150 12.98 1.05 18.27
N VAL A 151 11.99 0.53 19.01
CA VAL A 151 10.68 0.19 18.46
C VAL A 151 9.98 1.43 17.89
N LEU A 152 9.97 2.53 18.66
CA LEU A 152 9.34 3.78 18.23
C LEU A 152 10.16 4.44 17.10
N ALA A 153 11.49 4.42 17.20
CA ALA A 153 12.37 4.95 16.16
C ALA A 153 12.19 4.21 14.83
N GLY A 154 12.13 2.87 14.85
CA GLY A 154 11.91 2.04 13.68
C GLY A 154 10.54 2.26 13.05
N LEU A 155 9.48 2.39 13.85
CA LEU A 155 8.13 2.70 13.36
C LEU A 155 8.03 4.10 12.74
N ALA A 156 8.65 5.10 13.36
CA ALA A 156 8.70 6.46 12.81
C ALA A 156 9.48 6.49 11.48
N ALA A 157 10.66 5.85 11.44
CA ALA A 157 11.46 5.74 10.21
C ALA A 157 10.72 4.97 9.11
N CYS A 158 9.95 3.95 9.46
CA CYS A 158 9.05 3.24 8.55
C CYS A 158 8.02 4.18 7.92
N GLY A 159 7.36 5.02 8.72
CA GLY A 159 6.40 5.99 8.22
C GLY A 159 7.03 6.92 7.19
N VAL A 160 8.18 7.51 7.53
CA VAL A 160 8.94 8.40 6.63
C VAL A 160 9.31 7.69 5.32
N MET A 161 9.92 6.50 5.40
CA MET A 161 10.36 5.76 4.23
C MET A 161 9.18 5.33 3.35
N MET A 162 8.10 4.82 3.97
CA MET A 162 6.91 4.38 3.27
C MET A 162 6.23 5.55 2.55
N SER A 163 6.11 6.72 3.18
CA SER A 163 5.54 7.90 2.53
C SER A 163 6.36 8.33 1.31
N ILE A 164 7.69 8.47 1.44
CA ILE A 164 8.54 8.90 0.31
C ILE A 164 8.43 7.93 -0.87
N VAL A 165 8.55 6.63 -0.58
CA VAL A 165 8.58 5.58 -1.61
C VAL A 165 7.20 5.34 -2.24
N ALA A 166 6.12 5.45 -1.46
CA ALA A 166 4.75 5.36 -1.97
C ALA A 166 4.44 6.54 -2.90
N THR A 167 4.62 7.77 -2.41
CA THR A 167 4.26 8.99 -3.15
C THR A 167 5.02 9.10 -4.47
N ALA A 168 6.28 8.68 -4.53
CA ALA A 168 7.04 8.67 -5.77
C ALA A 168 6.48 7.69 -6.82
N SER A 169 6.01 6.53 -6.38
CA SER A 169 5.39 5.52 -7.26
C SER A 169 4.01 5.96 -7.73
N ASP A 170 3.19 6.49 -6.83
CA ASP A 170 1.84 6.94 -7.15
C ASP A 170 1.90 8.16 -8.10
N LEU A 171 2.81 9.11 -7.85
CA LEU A 171 3.05 10.24 -8.75
C LEU A 171 3.53 9.80 -10.14
N MET A 172 4.31 8.73 -10.24
CA MET A 172 4.70 8.16 -11.53
C MET A 172 3.49 7.64 -12.30
N GLN A 173 2.56 6.96 -11.62
CA GLN A 173 1.30 6.49 -12.23
C GLN A 173 0.40 7.67 -12.64
N ASP A 174 0.31 8.70 -11.81
CA ASP A 174 -0.39 9.94 -12.13
C ASP A 174 0.20 10.58 -13.39
N PHE A 175 1.51 10.77 -13.45
CA PHE A 175 2.17 11.32 -14.64
C PHE A 175 1.96 10.46 -15.89
N LYS A 176 1.91 9.14 -15.77
CA LYS A 176 1.54 8.26 -16.89
C LYS A 176 0.09 8.51 -17.34
N THR A 177 -0.83 8.66 -16.41
CA THR A 177 -2.23 8.98 -16.70
C THR A 177 -2.34 10.37 -17.34
N GLY A 178 -1.59 11.35 -16.86
CA GLY A 178 -1.51 12.69 -17.46
C GLY A 178 -0.94 12.68 -18.87
N TYR A 179 0.14 11.91 -19.08
CA TYR A 179 0.72 11.69 -20.41
C TYR A 179 -0.30 11.11 -21.40
N LEU A 180 -1.11 10.14 -20.96
CA LEU A 180 -2.14 9.52 -21.80
C LEU A 180 -3.34 10.44 -22.07
N THR A 181 -3.70 11.27 -21.10
CA THR A 181 -4.85 12.21 -21.18
C THR A 181 -4.48 13.60 -21.68
N LEU A 182 -3.20 13.85 -22.02
CA LEU A 182 -2.65 15.16 -22.38
C LEU A 182 -2.82 16.22 -21.28
N ALA A 183 -2.93 15.80 -20.01
CA ALA A 183 -2.96 16.69 -18.87
C ALA A 183 -1.55 17.19 -18.54
N SER A 184 -1.45 18.45 -18.10
CA SER A 184 -0.18 19.08 -17.75
C SER A 184 0.46 18.43 -16.50
N PRO A 185 1.72 17.98 -16.54
CA PRO A 185 2.41 17.42 -15.38
C PRO A 185 2.53 18.40 -14.20
N ARG A 186 2.64 19.71 -14.48
CA ARG A 186 2.62 20.75 -13.44
C ARG A 186 1.31 20.77 -12.68
N SER A 187 0.19 20.72 -13.40
CA SER A 187 -1.14 20.69 -12.78
C SER A 187 -1.30 19.44 -11.92
N MET A 188 -0.82 18.28 -12.38
CA MET A 188 -0.88 17.04 -11.57
C MET A 188 -0.06 17.15 -10.29
N PHE A 189 1.16 17.67 -10.38
CA PHE A 189 2.02 17.89 -9.21
C PHE A 189 1.39 18.88 -8.21
N VAL A 190 0.87 20.01 -8.70
CA VAL A 190 0.19 20.99 -7.84
C VAL A 190 -1.04 20.38 -7.17
N SER A 191 -1.86 19.63 -7.91
CA SER A 191 -3.00 18.90 -7.34
C SER A 191 -2.59 17.91 -6.27
N GLN A 192 -1.48 17.18 -6.46
CA GLN A 192 -0.96 16.26 -5.45
C GLN A 192 -0.48 17.01 -4.19
N VAL A 193 0.19 18.15 -4.35
CA VAL A 193 0.61 19.00 -3.22
C VAL A 193 -0.60 19.50 -2.44
N ILE A 194 -1.63 19.99 -3.13
CA ILE A 194 -2.88 20.45 -2.50
C ILE A 194 -3.58 19.29 -1.78
N GLY A 195 -3.72 18.14 -2.44
CA GLY A 195 -4.33 16.95 -1.84
C GLY A 195 -3.57 16.46 -0.61
N THR A 196 -2.24 16.50 -0.65
CA THR A 196 -1.38 16.16 0.50
C THR A 196 -1.59 17.14 1.64
N ALA A 197 -1.60 18.45 1.36
CA ALA A 197 -1.84 19.49 2.37
C ALA A 197 -3.22 19.34 3.03
N MET A 198 -4.26 19.07 2.23
CA MET A 198 -5.59 18.74 2.76
C MET A 198 -5.56 17.49 3.63
N GLY A 199 -4.87 16.43 3.18
CA GLY A 199 -4.70 15.19 3.93
C GLY A 199 -3.99 15.38 5.29
N CYS A 200 -3.00 16.26 5.36
CA CYS A 200 -2.31 16.61 6.61
C CYS A 200 -3.23 17.25 7.66
N VAL A 201 -4.35 17.86 7.25
CA VAL A 201 -5.35 18.45 8.16
C VAL A 201 -6.50 17.49 8.40
N ILE A 202 -7.11 16.97 7.32
CA ILE A 202 -8.31 16.13 7.40
C ILE A 202 -8.00 14.80 8.10
N GLY A 203 -6.87 14.15 7.77
CA GLY A 203 -6.49 12.86 8.33
C GLY A 203 -6.42 12.87 9.86
N PRO A 204 -5.60 13.75 10.49
CA PRO A 204 -5.54 13.87 11.94
C PRO A 204 -6.88 14.30 12.57
N CYS A 205 -7.64 15.19 11.94
CA CYS A 205 -8.95 15.61 12.45
C CYS A 205 -9.95 14.44 12.52
N VAL A 206 -10.03 13.63 11.45
CA VAL A 206 -10.89 12.44 11.43
C VAL A 206 -10.38 11.40 12.43
N PHE A 207 -9.08 11.16 12.48
CA PHE A 207 -8.50 10.25 13.47
C PHE A 207 -8.85 10.67 14.91
N TRP A 208 -8.71 11.96 15.23
CA TRP A 208 -9.00 12.49 16.56
C TRP A 208 -10.49 12.43 16.92
N LEU A 209 -11.37 12.62 15.93
CA LEU A 209 -12.81 12.45 16.10
C LEU A 209 -13.13 11.00 16.49
N PHE A 210 -12.59 10.02 15.77
CA PHE A 210 -12.76 8.61 16.12
C PHE A 210 -12.16 8.31 17.49
N TYR A 211 -10.92 8.74 17.72
CA TYR A 211 -10.19 8.51 18.98
C TYR A 211 -10.92 9.06 20.21
N LYS A 212 -11.67 10.16 20.09
CA LYS A 212 -12.51 10.70 21.17
C LYS A 212 -13.91 10.10 21.24
N ALA A 213 -14.43 9.58 20.12
CA ALA A 213 -15.78 9.02 20.07
C ALA A 213 -15.83 7.57 20.58
N PHE A 214 -14.72 6.83 20.48
CA PHE A 214 -14.63 5.43 20.86
C PHE A 214 -13.43 5.22 21.78
N ASP A 215 -13.70 4.87 23.04
CA ASP A 215 -12.67 4.64 24.05
C ASP A 215 -11.87 3.34 23.83
N ASP A 216 -12.35 2.46 22.95
CA ASP A 216 -11.81 1.11 22.71
C ASP A 216 -11.06 0.94 21.37
N ILE A 217 -10.75 2.04 20.67
CA ILE A 217 -10.00 1.96 19.39
C ILE A 217 -8.66 1.26 19.56
N GLY A 218 -8.40 0.31 18.67
CA GLY A 218 -7.14 -0.44 18.64
C GLY A 218 -7.10 -1.63 19.60
N ILE A 219 -8.12 -1.82 20.45
CA ILE A 219 -8.21 -2.97 21.34
C ILE A 219 -8.73 -4.18 20.54
N PRO A 220 -8.08 -5.36 20.63
CA PRO A 220 -8.61 -6.57 20.01
C PRO A 220 -10.02 -6.89 20.49
N GLY A 221 -10.96 -7.09 19.56
CA GLY A 221 -12.37 -7.37 19.87
C GLY A 221 -13.27 -6.14 20.04
N SER A 222 -12.72 -4.93 19.96
CA SER A 222 -13.50 -3.68 19.84
C SER A 222 -14.21 -3.58 18.49
N GLN A 223 -15.06 -2.56 18.34
CA GLN A 223 -15.66 -2.19 17.05
C GLN A 223 -14.59 -1.81 16.00
N TYR A 224 -13.49 -1.18 16.44
CA TYR A 224 -12.43 -0.69 15.57
C TYR A 224 -11.06 -1.26 15.99
N PRO A 225 -10.82 -2.56 15.76
CA PRO A 225 -9.52 -3.14 16.03
C PRO A 225 -8.49 -2.55 15.05
N ALA A 226 -7.27 -2.32 15.53
CA ALA A 226 -6.15 -1.83 14.69
C ALA A 226 -5.14 -2.97 14.42
N PRO A 227 -5.52 -4.01 13.66
CA PRO A 227 -4.69 -5.20 13.48
C PRO A 227 -3.33 -4.86 12.84
N TYR A 228 -3.31 -3.91 11.90
CA TYR A 228 -2.06 -3.45 11.29
C TYR A 228 -1.11 -2.81 12.29
N ALA A 229 -1.61 -2.01 13.24
CA ALA A 229 -0.76 -1.39 14.26
C ALA A 229 -0.03 -2.45 15.10
N LEU A 230 -0.71 -3.53 15.46
CA LEU A 230 -0.12 -4.67 16.17
C LEU A 230 0.96 -5.39 15.34
N ILE A 231 0.73 -5.58 14.04
CA ILE A 231 1.71 -6.19 13.13
C ILE A 231 2.97 -5.35 13.06
N TYR A 232 2.84 -4.05 12.74
CA TYR A 232 3.99 -3.15 12.61
C TYR A 232 4.74 -3.05 13.94
N ARG A 233 4.03 -2.97 15.08
CA ARG A 233 4.64 -3.04 16.41
C ARG A 233 5.43 -4.32 16.62
N ASN A 234 4.87 -5.48 16.27
CA ASN A 234 5.57 -6.76 16.42
C ASN A 234 6.78 -6.90 15.49
N ILE A 235 6.71 -6.37 14.27
CA ILE A 235 7.86 -6.27 13.35
C ILE A 235 8.95 -5.38 13.97
N ALA A 236 8.57 -4.26 14.58
CA ALA A 236 9.50 -3.35 15.23
C ALA A 236 10.16 -3.96 16.46
N ILE A 237 9.40 -4.67 17.30
CA ILE A 237 9.97 -5.45 18.42
C ILE A 237 10.96 -6.50 17.89
N LEU A 238 10.58 -7.25 16.84
CA LEU A 238 11.46 -8.25 16.24
C LEU A 238 12.74 -7.64 15.65
N GLY A 239 12.64 -6.45 15.06
CA GLY A 239 13.80 -5.75 14.50
C GLY A 239 14.75 -5.17 15.55
N VAL A 240 14.26 -4.94 16.77
CA VAL A 240 15.02 -4.28 17.85
C VAL A 240 15.59 -5.30 18.84
N ASP A 241 14.77 -6.25 19.30
CA ASP A 241 15.15 -7.25 20.29
C ASP A 241 15.74 -8.53 19.64
N GLY A 242 15.69 -8.62 18.31
CA GLY A 242 16.16 -9.77 17.56
C GLY A 242 15.29 -11.01 17.70
N PHE A 243 15.73 -12.10 17.06
CA PHE A 243 14.95 -13.35 16.99
C PHE A 243 14.93 -14.15 18.31
N SER A 244 15.76 -13.78 19.28
CA SER A 244 15.87 -14.44 20.59
C SER A 244 14.64 -14.27 21.49
N SER A 245 13.80 -13.27 21.23
CA SER A 245 12.59 -13.00 22.02
C SER A 245 11.37 -13.83 21.60
N LEU A 246 11.51 -14.70 20.58
CA LEU A 246 10.42 -15.54 20.07
C LEU A 246 10.35 -16.91 20.77
N PRO A 247 9.15 -17.46 21.03
CA PRO A 247 8.98 -18.80 21.60
C PRO A 247 9.72 -19.90 20.81
N LYS A 248 10.23 -20.93 21.51
CA LYS A 248 11.13 -21.98 20.97
C LYS A 248 10.68 -22.66 19.67
N HIS A 249 9.38 -22.75 19.37
CA HIS A 249 8.86 -23.32 18.11
C HIS A 249 8.27 -22.29 17.13
N CYS A 250 8.04 -21.05 17.59
CA CYS A 250 7.52 -19.98 16.74
C CYS A 250 8.55 -19.57 15.69
N LEU A 251 9.82 -19.56 16.07
CA LEU A 251 10.95 -19.14 15.24
C LEU A 251 11.15 -20.09 14.05
N THR A 252 11.11 -21.41 14.28
CA THR A 252 11.18 -22.44 13.23
C THR A 252 10.04 -22.29 12.22
N LEU A 253 8.81 -22.08 12.68
CA LEU A 253 7.68 -21.86 11.79
C LEU A 253 7.80 -20.53 11.03
N CYS A 254 8.29 -19.46 11.66
CA CYS A 254 8.57 -18.21 10.96
C CYS A 254 9.59 -18.42 9.84
N TYR A 255 10.69 -19.16 10.08
CA TYR A 255 11.65 -19.47 9.02
C TYR A 255 11.03 -20.28 7.88
N ILE A 256 10.21 -21.30 8.19
CA ILE A 256 9.52 -22.09 7.16
C ILE A 256 8.65 -21.20 6.29
N PHE A 257 7.80 -20.36 6.90
CA PHE A 257 6.88 -19.49 6.16
C PHE A 257 7.62 -18.37 5.41
N PHE A 258 8.72 -17.86 5.96
CA PHE A 258 9.59 -16.88 5.31
C PHE A 258 10.24 -17.47 4.06
N VAL A 259 10.86 -18.65 4.17
CA VAL A 259 11.46 -19.36 3.04
C VAL A 259 10.38 -19.74 2.02
N LEU A 260 9.21 -20.20 2.48
CA LEU A 260 8.08 -20.52 1.62
C LEU A 260 7.63 -19.30 0.81
N ALA A 261 7.56 -18.09 1.41
CA ALA A 261 7.22 -16.87 0.69
C ALA A 261 8.24 -16.55 -0.42
N ILE A 262 9.53 -16.73 -0.14
CA ILE A 262 10.60 -16.54 -1.13
C ILE A 262 10.48 -17.58 -2.25
N VAL A 263 10.29 -18.86 -1.92
CA VAL A 263 10.17 -19.95 -2.89
C VAL A 263 8.93 -19.80 -3.76
N ILE A 264 7.78 -19.42 -3.19
CA ILE A 264 6.54 -19.19 -3.94
C ILE A 264 6.74 -18.03 -4.93
N ASN A 265 7.34 -16.92 -4.49
CA ASN A 265 7.60 -15.79 -5.38
C ASN A 265 8.62 -16.14 -6.48
N LEU A 266 9.68 -16.88 -6.13
CA LEU A 266 10.67 -17.36 -7.09
C LEU A 266 10.02 -18.28 -8.12
N ALA A 267 9.26 -19.28 -7.68
CA ALA A 267 8.54 -20.20 -8.55
C ALA A 267 7.58 -19.44 -9.48
N ARG A 268 6.86 -18.44 -8.95
CA ARG A 268 5.97 -17.58 -9.75
C ARG A 268 6.71 -16.83 -10.86
N ASP A 269 7.90 -16.33 -10.59
CA ASP A 269 8.71 -15.59 -11.56
C ASP A 269 9.44 -16.49 -12.57
N THR A 270 9.84 -17.70 -12.18
CA THR A 270 10.56 -18.63 -13.06
C THR A 270 9.64 -19.50 -13.90
N CYS A 271 8.42 -19.77 -13.43
CA CYS A 271 7.48 -20.61 -14.14
C CYS A 271 6.86 -19.91 -15.36
N PRO A 272 6.48 -20.67 -16.41
CA PRO A 272 5.75 -20.12 -17.56
C PRO A 272 4.44 -19.46 -17.11
N LYS A 273 4.01 -18.39 -17.81
CA LYS A 273 2.78 -17.62 -17.49
C LYS A 273 1.53 -18.48 -17.25
N LYS A 274 1.45 -19.66 -17.89
CA LYS A 274 0.36 -20.63 -17.71
C LYS A 274 0.35 -21.26 -16.31
N VAL A 275 1.52 -21.56 -15.75
CA VAL A 275 1.69 -22.16 -14.41
C VAL A 275 1.73 -21.08 -13.34
N ALA A 276 2.41 -19.95 -13.62
CA ALA A 276 2.51 -18.82 -12.69
C ALA A 276 1.15 -18.21 -12.30
N ARG A 277 0.12 -18.38 -13.13
CA ARG A 277 -1.27 -17.96 -12.82
C ARG A 277 -1.88 -18.73 -11.64
N PHE A 278 -1.44 -19.96 -11.38
CA PHE A 278 -1.95 -20.79 -10.29
C PHE A 278 -1.12 -20.69 -9.00
N ILE A 279 0.04 -20.02 -9.06
CA ILE A 279 0.92 -19.84 -7.91
C ILE A 279 0.39 -18.66 -7.08
N PRO A 280 0.09 -18.86 -5.79
CA PRO A 280 -0.49 -17.82 -4.95
C PRO A 280 0.51 -16.69 -4.68
N ILE A 281 -0.01 -15.53 -4.26
CA ILE A 281 0.82 -14.38 -3.87
C ILE A 281 0.97 -14.41 -2.35
N PRO A 282 2.19 -14.56 -1.80
CA PRO A 282 2.39 -14.67 -0.35
C PRO A 282 1.82 -13.49 0.44
N MET A 283 1.91 -12.26 -0.09
CA MET A 283 1.26 -11.09 0.51
C MET A 283 -0.25 -11.24 0.59
N ALA A 284 -0.92 -11.62 -0.51
CA ALA A 284 -2.37 -11.80 -0.52
C ALA A 284 -2.81 -12.93 0.43
N MET A 285 -2.00 -14.01 0.52
CA MET A 285 -2.24 -15.08 1.49
C MET A 285 -2.11 -14.60 2.93
N ALA A 286 -1.22 -13.65 3.22
CA ALA A 286 -1.04 -13.13 4.57
C ALA A 286 -2.25 -12.31 5.06
N ILE A 287 -2.99 -11.65 4.16
CA ILE A 287 -4.08 -10.72 4.50
C ILE A 287 -5.17 -11.34 5.41
N PRO A 288 -5.77 -12.48 5.04
CA PRO A 288 -6.79 -13.13 5.87
C PRO A 288 -6.31 -13.55 7.25
N PHE A 289 -5.03 -13.94 7.37
CA PHE A 289 -4.47 -14.40 8.65
C PHE A 289 -4.36 -13.29 9.70
N TYR A 290 -4.53 -12.01 9.32
CA TYR A 290 -4.49 -10.89 10.26
C TYR A 290 -5.70 -9.96 10.25
N ILE A 291 -6.42 -9.78 9.13
CA ILE A 291 -7.67 -8.97 9.11
C ILE A 291 -8.85 -9.80 9.62
N GLY A 292 -8.84 -11.10 9.36
CA GLY A 292 -9.94 -12.00 9.64
C GLY A 292 -10.44 -12.70 8.39
N THR A 293 -11.22 -13.76 8.60
CA THR A 293 -11.72 -14.64 7.54
C THR A 293 -12.74 -13.96 6.64
N SER A 294 -13.49 -12.97 7.14
CA SER A 294 -14.49 -12.21 6.35
C SER A 294 -13.86 -11.59 5.11
N PHE A 295 -12.67 -10.99 5.24
CA PHE A 295 -11.95 -10.39 4.11
C PHE A 295 -11.61 -11.41 3.02
N ALA A 296 -11.31 -12.66 3.39
CA ALA A 296 -11.06 -13.73 2.41
C ALA A 296 -12.33 -14.10 1.63
N ILE A 297 -13.49 -14.09 2.30
CA ILE A 297 -14.78 -14.37 1.67
C ILE A 297 -15.09 -13.26 0.65
N ASP A 298 -14.91 -12.00 1.02
CA ASP A 298 -15.14 -10.85 0.15
C ASP A 298 -14.23 -10.88 -1.09
N MET A 299 -12.93 -11.16 -0.90
CA MET A 299 -11.99 -11.33 -2.01
C MET A 299 -12.38 -12.49 -2.93
N CYS A 300 -12.83 -13.62 -2.36
CA CYS A 300 -13.27 -14.78 -3.13
C CYS A 300 -14.50 -14.44 -3.97
N LEU A 301 -15.50 -13.78 -3.36
CA LEU A 301 -16.73 -13.36 -4.03
C LEU A 301 -16.44 -12.37 -5.15
N GLY A 302 -15.64 -11.34 -4.89
CA GLY A 302 -15.22 -10.36 -5.90
C GLY A 302 -14.48 -11.02 -7.07
N SER A 303 -13.58 -11.98 -6.77
CA SER A 303 -12.86 -12.75 -7.79
C SER A 303 -13.78 -13.65 -8.61
N ALA A 304 -14.78 -14.27 -7.98
CA ALA A 304 -15.76 -15.10 -8.66
C ALA A 304 -16.64 -14.28 -9.62
N ILE A 305 -17.10 -13.10 -9.18
CA ILE A 305 -17.85 -12.16 -10.04
C ILE A 305 -17.01 -11.76 -11.25
N LEU A 306 -15.76 -11.34 -11.03
CA LEU A 306 -14.86 -10.97 -12.13
C LEU A 306 -14.59 -12.14 -13.07
N TYR A 307 -14.43 -13.35 -12.52
CA TYR A 307 -14.19 -14.56 -13.32
C TYR A 307 -15.39 -14.89 -14.22
N VAL A 308 -16.61 -14.87 -13.67
CA VAL A 308 -17.84 -15.09 -14.46
C VAL A 308 -17.99 -13.99 -15.51
N TRP A 309 -17.76 -12.73 -15.15
CA TRP A 309 -17.85 -11.63 -16.11
C TRP A 309 -16.81 -11.77 -17.24
N ALA A 310 -15.57 -12.15 -16.92
CA ALA A 310 -14.53 -12.39 -17.92
C ALA A 310 -14.84 -13.58 -18.84
N ARG A 311 -15.58 -14.58 -18.35
CA ARG A 311 -16.07 -15.72 -19.17
C ARG A 311 -17.18 -15.31 -20.13
N ILE A 312 -18.04 -14.37 -19.73
CA ILE A 312 -19.14 -13.88 -20.58
C ILE A 312 -18.62 -12.86 -21.59
N ASN A 313 -17.88 -11.85 -21.14
CA ASN A 313 -17.34 -10.80 -21.99
C ASN A 313 -16.01 -10.27 -21.46
N LYS A 314 -14.93 -10.90 -21.95
CA LYS A 314 -13.56 -10.55 -21.57
C LYS A 314 -13.22 -9.08 -21.83
N ALA A 315 -13.62 -8.54 -22.98
CA ALA A 315 -13.28 -7.16 -23.36
C ALA A 315 -13.90 -6.13 -22.40
N LYS A 316 -15.17 -6.34 -21.99
CA LYS A 316 -15.82 -5.48 -21.00
C LYS A 316 -15.24 -5.67 -19.60
N ALA A 317 -14.96 -6.91 -19.19
CA ALA A 317 -14.39 -7.19 -17.88
C ALA A 317 -12.99 -6.57 -17.72
N ASP A 318 -12.13 -6.66 -18.75
CA ASP A 318 -10.79 -6.08 -18.73
C ASP A 318 -10.86 -4.53 -18.73
N ALA A 319 -11.86 -3.93 -19.39
CA ALA A 319 -12.02 -2.47 -19.45
C ALA A 319 -12.68 -1.85 -18.21
N PHE A 320 -13.71 -2.49 -17.65
CA PHE A 320 -14.55 -1.92 -16.58
C PHE A 320 -14.36 -2.60 -15.22
N GLY A 321 -13.67 -3.74 -15.15
CA GLY A 321 -13.41 -4.46 -13.91
C GLY A 321 -12.82 -3.59 -12.81
N PRO A 322 -11.71 -2.86 -13.07
CA PRO A 322 -11.13 -1.94 -12.09
C PRO A 322 -12.10 -0.83 -11.65
N ALA A 323 -12.90 -0.28 -12.57
CA ALA A 323 -13.87 0.77 -12.27
C ALA A 323 -15.00 0.26 -11.35
N VAL A 324 -15.53 -0.94 -11.62
CA VAL A 324 -16.55 -1.56 -10.77
C VAL A 324 -16.00 -1.91 -9.40
N ALA A 325 -14.80 -2.50 -9.33
CA ALA A 325 -14.14 -2.82 -8.06
C ALA A 325 -13.91 -1.55 -7.21
N SER A 326 -13.40 -0.49 -7.83
CA SER A 326 -13.24 0.81 -7.16
C SER A 326 -14.58 1.38 -6.67
N GLY A 327 -15.65 1.21 -7.46
CA GLY A 327 -16.99 1.64 -7.07
C GLY A 327 -17.54 0.89 -5.86
N LEU A 328 -17.31 -0.43 -5.78
CA LEU A 328 -17.71 -1.25 -4.64
C LEU A 328 -16.95 -0.88 -3.36
N ILE A 329 -15.62 -0.68 -3.46
CA ILE A 329 -14.79 -0.22 -2.33
C ILE A 329 -15.24 1.17 -1.86
N CYS A 330 -15.48 2.09 -2.79
CA CYS A 330 -15.98 3.43 -2.47
C CYS A 330 -17.37 3.36 -1.81
N GLY A 331 -18.26 2.49 -2.31
CA GLY A 331 -19.59 2.28 -1.74
C GLY A 331 -19.56 1.81 -0.29
N ASP A 332 -18.67 0.87 0.03
CA ASP A 332 -18.44 0.43 1.41
C ASP A 332 -17.91 1.59 2.29
N GLY A 333 -16.99 2.39 1.76
CA GLY A 333 -16.50 3.61 2.41
C GLY A 333 -17.59 4.64 2.67
N ILE A 334 -18.55 4.82 1.75
CA ILE A 334 -19.70 5.73 1.92
C ILE A 334 -20.57 5.27 3.11
N TRP A 335 -20.75 3.97 3.31
CA TRP A 335 -21.53 3.43 4.44
C TRP A 335 -20.88 3.70 5.81
N SER A 336 -19.56 3.85 5.85
CA SER A 336 -18.84 4.20 7.07
C SER A 336 -19.26 5.57 7.64
N LEU A 337 -19.73 6.50 6.79
CA LEU A 337 -20.19 7.83 7.23
C LEU A 337 -21.50 7.77 8.04
N PRO A 338 -22.62 7.19 7.53
CA PRO A 338 -23.81 6.94 8.35
C PRO A 338 -23.52 6.12 9.60
N GLN A 339 -22.68 5.08 9.50
CA GLN A 339 -22.29 4.27 10.67
C GLN A 339 -21.60 5.13 11.74
N GLY A 340 -20.67 6.01 11.34
CA GLY A 340 -20.02 6.94 12.25
C GLY A 340 -21.01 7.89 12.92
N VAL A 341 -21.99 8.42 12.18
CA VAL A 341 -23.05 9.29 12.73
C VAL A 341 -23.93 8.53 13.73
N LEU A 342 -24.34 7.30 13.39
CA LEU A 342 -25.15 6.45 14.28
C LEU A 342 -24.40 6.10 15.58
N ALA A 343 -23.12 5.82 15.45
CA ALA A 343 -22.26 5.54 16.60
C ALA A 343 -22.02 6.78 17.47
N LEU A 344 -21.82 7.96 16.88
CA LEU A 344 -21.79 9.23 17.61
C LEU A 344 -23.11 9.52 18.33
N ALA A 345 -24.23 9.11 17.76
CA ALA A 345 -25.55 9.18 18.39
C ALA A 345 -25.78 8.09 19.46
N GLN A 346 -24.75 7.30 19.81
CA GLN A 346 -24.79 6.22 20.80
C GLN A 346 -25.91 5.19 20.55
N VAL A 347 -26.29 5.00 19.30
CA VAL A 347 -27.28 4.00 18.90
C VAL A 347 -26.66 2.62 19.10
N LYS A 348 -27.10 1.90 20.14
CA LYS A 348 -26.58 0.56 20.45
C LYS A 348 -27.10 -0.45 19.42
N PRO A 349 -26.22 -1.20 18.74
CA PRO A 349 -26.65 -2.32 17.91
C PRO A 349 -27.26 -3.44 18.81
N PRO A 350 -28.22 -4.23 18.30
CA PRO A 350 -28.74 -4.22 16.93
C PRO A 350 -29.77 -3.11 16.67
N ILE A 351 -29.59 -2.36 15.57
CA ILE A 351 -30.65 -1.52 15.02
C ILE A 351 -31.65 -2.48 14.37
N CYS A 352 -32.75 -2.78 15.08
CA CYS A 352 -33.84 -3.55 14.51
C CYS A 352 -34.54 -2.73 13.42
N MET A 353 -34.04 -2.78 12.18
CA MET A 353 -34.78 -2.29 11.02
C MET A 353 -35.92 -3.26 10.73
N LYS A 354 -37.13 -2.89 11.15
CA LYS A 354 -38.34 -3.66 10.84
C LYS A 354 -38.87 -3.24 9.46
N PHE A 355 -38.63 -4.08 8.45
CA PHE A 355 -39.20 -3.92 7.11
C PHE A 355 -40.63 -4.49 7.05
N LEU A 356 -41.49 -4.02 7.94
CA LEU A 356 -42.90 -4.40 8.00
C LEU A 356 -43.79 -3.22 7.62
N SER A 357 -45.01 -3.51 7.15
CA SER A 357 -46.01 -2.45 6.97
C SER A 357 -46.33 -1.80 8.31
N ARG A 358 -46.69 -0.51 8.31
CA ARG A 358 -46.91 0.28 9.54
C ARG A 358 -47.83 -0.44 10.56
N LYS A 359 -48.96 -0.98 10.07
CA LYS A 359 -49.91 -1.78 10.87
C LYS A 359 -49.31 -3.04 11.50
N MET A 360 -48.33 -3.65 10.85
CA MET A 360 -47.70 -4.88 11.32
C MET A 360 -46.57 -4.56 12.30
N ASN A 361 -45.87 -3.43 12.13
CA ASN A 361 -44.96 -2.91 13.13
C ASN A 361 -45.68 -2.62 14.45
N ASP A 362 -46.80 -1.90 14.41
CA ASP A 362 -47.58 -1.58 15.62
C ASP A 362 -47.99 -2.84 16.40
N LYS A 363 -48.35 -3.93 15.70
CA LYS A 363 -48.67 -5.22 16.33
C LYS A 363 -47.45 -5.91 16.92
N VAL A 364 -46.30 -5.85 16.23
CA VAL A 364 -45.06 -6.47 16.69
C VAL A 364 -44.46 -5.70 17.87
N ASP A 365 -44.56 -4.37 17.87
CA ASP A 365 -44.18 -3.52 19.01
C ASP A 365 -45.04 -3.85 20.24
N ALA A 366 -46.37 -3.91 20.08
CA ALA A 366 -47.28 -4.33 21.15
C ALA A 366 -46.98 -5.74 21.68
N TYR A 367 -46.58 -6.67 20.81
CA TYR A 367 -46.22 -8.03 21.22
C TYR A 367 -44.86 -8.08 21.96
N ILE A 368 -43.88 -7.29 21.53
CA ILE A 368 -42.57 -7.22 22.19
C ILE A 368 -42.68 -6.58 23.57
N GLU A 369 -43.53 -5.56 23.75
CA GLU A 369 -43.83 -4.97 25.07
C GLU A 369 -44.46 -5.96 26.05
N THR A 370 -45.14 -7.01 25.57
CA THR A 370 -45.66 -8.08 26.45
C THR A 370 -44.61 -9.12 26.86
N LEU A 371 -43.42 -9.10 26.24
CA LEU A 371 -42.32 -10.04 26.49
C LEU A 371 -41.18 -9.44 27.34
N SER A 372 -41.18 -8.12 27.54
CA SER A 372 -40.30 -7.39 28.47
C SER A 372 -40.98 -7.22 29.82
#